data_AF-A0A969IEY2-F1
#
_entry.id   AF-A0A969IEY2-F1
#
_cell.length_a   1.000
_cell.length_b   1.000
_cell.length_c   1.000
_cell.angle_alpha   90.00
_cell.angle_beta   90.00
_cell.angle_gamma   90.00
#
_symmetry.space_group_name_H-M   'P 1'
#
loop_
_entity.id
_entity.type
_entity.pdbx_description
1 polymer ?
#
loop_
_entity_poly.entity_id
_entity_poly.type
_entity_poly.pdbx_seq_one_letter_code
_entity_poly.pdbx_strand_id
1 'polypeptide(L)' 'MRYHKATKLTRPEADFIIQTATSSRNALAVINHHEDWYDVRALTEKEFDEFLEDLLREDLKKIEAGCITPH' A
#
# COMPACT_ATOMS: atom_id res chain seq x y z
N MET A 1 2.27 -2.43 -12.22
CA MET A 1 1.24 -2.11 -11.22
C MET A 1 -0.04 -1.66 -11.91
N ARG A 2 -1.09 -2.50 -11.88
CA ARG A 2 -2.36 -2.32 -12.62
C ARG A 2 -3.43 -1.51 -11.86
N TYR A 3 -3.12 -1.08 -10.64
CA TYR A 3 -4.07 -0.45 -9.75
C TYR A 3 -4.09 1.07 -9.93
N HIS A 4 -4.82 1.51 -10.94
CA HIS A 4 -5.04 2.94 -11.24
C HIS A 4 -5.74 3.71 -10.12
N LYS A 5 -6.31 3.01 -9.13
CA LYS A 5 -7.03 3.56 -7.97
C LYS A 5 -6.16 3.73 -6.73
N ALA A 6 -5.06 2.99 -6.61
CA ALA A 6 -4.13 3.10 -5.49
C ALA A 6 -3.23 4.32 -5.73
N THR A 7 -3.70 5.48 -5.29
CA THR A 7 -2.99 6.74 -5.56
C THR A 7 -1.77 6.82 -4.67
N LYS A 8 -0.61 7.07 -5.28
CA LYS A 8 0.62 7.27 -4.54
C LYS A 8 0.51 8.59 -3.77
N LEU A 9 0.67 8.51 -2.46
CA LEU A 9 0.61 9.63 -1.53
C LEU A 9 2.02 10.00 -1.09
N THR A 10 2.19 11.25 -0.68
CA THR A 10 3.35 11.65 0.11
C THR A 10 3.16 11.29 1.58
N ARG A 11 4.27 11.16 2.32
CA ARG A 11 4.26 10.92 3.78
C ARG A 11 3.32 11.88 4.57
N PRO A 12 3.34 13.21 4.35
CA PRO A 12 2.42 14.11 5.06
C PRO A 12 0.94 13.88 4.68
N GLU A 13 0.63 13.51 3.44
CA GLU A 13 -0.75 13.18 3.06
C GLU A 13 -1.23 11.87 3.70
N ALA A 14 -0.36 10.86 3.76
CA ALA A 14 -0.67 9.62 4.45
C ALA A 14 -0.90 9.85 5.94
N ASP A 15 -0.04 10.64 6.59
CA ASP A 15 -0.17 11.00 8.01
C ASP A 15 -1.48 11.76 8.28
N PHE A 16 -1.85 12.70 7.41
CA PHE A 16 -3.13 13.38 7.48
C PHE A 16 -4.30 12.39 7.41
N ILE A 17 -4.29 11.46 6.44
CA ILE A 17 -5.35 10.48 6.26
C ILE A 17 -5.46 9.55 7.48
N ILE A 18 -4.33 9.08 8.02
CA ILE A 18 -4.27 8.26 9.25
C ILE A 18 -4.88 9.03 10.42
N GLN A 19 -4.52 10.29 10.60
CA GLN A 19 -5.09 11.15 11.64
C GLN A 19 -6.57 11.44 11.45
N THR A 20 -7.07 11.47 10.21
CA THR A 20 -8.52 11.69 9.93
C THR A 20 -9.35 10.40 10.03
N ALA A 21 -8.72 9.23 9.88
CA ALA A 21 -9.41 7.94 9.81
C ALA A 21 -9.96 7.45 11.16
N THR A 22 -9.85 8.25 12.23
CA THR A 22 -10.22 7.96 13.63
C THR A 22 -11.67 7.55 13.87
N SER A 23 -12.56 7.50 12.86
CA SER A 23 -13.99 7.18 13.09
C SER A 23 -14.68 6.31 12.05
N SER A 24 -13.97 5.79 11.04
CA SER A 24 -14.62 4.94 10.03
C SER A 24 -14.27 3.47 10.22
N ARG A 25 -15.33 2.67 10.31
CA ARG A 25 -15.40 1.21 10.47
C ARG A 25 -14.62 0.38 9.40
N ASN A 26 -13.92 1.05 8.49
CA ASN A 26 -12.99 0.49 7.51
C ASN A 26 -11.57 0.85 7.96
N ALA A 27 -10.91 -0.08 8.64
CA ALA A 27 -9.62 0.11 9.29
C ALA A 27 -8.42 0.27 8.33
N LEU A 28 -8.64 0.29 7.02
CA LEU A 28 -7.59 0.31 6.00
C LEU A 28 -7.71 1.58 5.14
N ALA A 29 -6.91 2.59 5.48
CA ALA A 29 -6.91 3.88 4.78
C ALA A 29 -5.66 4.10 3.90
N VAL A 30 -4.49 3.66 4.38
CA VAL A 30 -3.21 3.82 3.67
C VAL A 30 -2.30 2.62 3.90
N ILE A 31 -1.48 2.29 2.90
CA ILE A 31 -0.40 1.29 3.00
C ILE A 31 0.95 2.00 2.86
N ASN A 32 1.94 1.60 3.66
CA ASN A 32 3.34 1.93 3.45
C ASN A 32 4.07 0.74 2.82
N HIS A 33 4.82 0.97 1.74
CA HIS A 33 5.63 -0.04 1.08
C HIS A 33 6.93 0.59 0.54
N HIS A 34 8.08 0.20 1.08
CA HIS A 34 9.42 0.68 0.64
C HIS A 34 9.50 2.21 0.47
N GLU A 35 9.12 2.95 1.51
CA GLU A 35 9.09 4.42 1.55
C GLU A 35 7.95 5.09 0.75
N ASP A 36 7.23 4.32 -0.05
CA ASP A 36 6.08 4.80 -0.81
C ASP A 36 4.78 4.58 -0.02
N TRP A 37 3.90 5.58 -0.06
CA TRP A 37 2.59 5.53 0.57
C TRP A 37 1.50 5.40 -0.49
N TYR A 38 0.49 4.59 -0.23
CA TYR A 38 -0.61 4.35 -1.16
C TYR A 38 -1.95 4.57 -0.47
N ASP A 39 -2.81 5.41 -1.07
CA ASP A 39 -4.21 5.55 -0.67
C ASP A 39 -5.00 4.32 -1.13
N VAL A 40 -5.58 3.60 -0.18
CA VAL A 40 -6.35 2.39 -0.45
C VAL A 40 -7.84 2.52 -0.09
N ARG A 41 -8.28 3.74 0.26
CA ARG A 41 -9.68 4.01 0.65
C ARG A 41 -10.66 3.76 -0.49
N ALA A 42 -10.20 3.91 -1.73
CA ALA A 42 -10.99 3.67 -2.94
C ALA A 42 -11.01 2.20 -3.39
N LEU A 43 -10.25 1.31 -2.72
CA LEU A 43 -10.20 -0.10 -3.02
C LEU A 43 -11.26 -0.85 -2.19
N THR A 44 -11.91 -1.83 -2.80
CA THR A 44 -12.70 -2.83 -2.06
C THR A 44 -11.79 -3.84 -1.36
N GLU A 45 -12.30 -4.58 -0.37
CA GLU A 45 -11.51 -5.61 0.34
C GLU A 45 -10.83 -6.61 -0.61
N LYS A 46 -11.50 -7.00 -1.71
CA LYS A 46 -10.91 -7.84 -2.75
C LYS A 46 -9.80 -7.15 -3.51
N GLU A 47 -10.03 -5.92 -3.99
CA GLU A 47 -9.00 -5.17 -4.73
C GLU A 47 -7.79 -4.85 -3.83
N PHE A 48 -7.99 -4.70 -2.53
CA PHE A 48 -6.95 -4.51 -1.54
C PHE A 48 -6.10 -5.77 -1.34
N ASP A 49 -6.74 -6.94 -1.22
CA ASP A 49 -6.05 -8.23 -1.12
C ASP A 49 -5.22 -8.51 -2.38
N GLU A 50 -5.80 -8.33 -3.56
CA GLU A 50 -5.09 -8.48 -4.84
C GLU A 50 -3.95 -7.44 -5.01
N PHE A 51 -4.09 -6.24 -4.42
CA PHE A 51 -3.04 -5.21 -4.42
C PHE A 51 -1.87 -5.59 -3.51
N LEU A 52 -2.15 -6.12 -2.31
CA LEU A 52 -1.13 -6.64 -1.41
C LEU A 52 -0.39 -7.83 -2.03
N GLU A 53 -1.10 -8.75 -2.68
CA GLU A 53 -0.48 -9.88 -3.38
C GLU A 53 0.46 -9.42 -4.50
N ASP A 54 0.08 -8.42 -5.29
CA ASP A 54 0.94 -7.85 -6.36
C ASP A 54 2.19 -7.20 -5.76
N LEU A 55 2.05 -6.44 -4.67
CA LEU A 55 3.18 -5.85 -3.95
C LEU A 55 4.14 -6.90 -3.39
N LEU A 56 3.61 -7.92 -2.70
CA LEU A 56 4.41 -9.03 -2.18
C LEU A 56 5.13 -9.78 -3.31
N ARG A 57 4.48 -9.95 -4.46
CA ARG A 57 5.07 -10.62 -5.60
C ARG A 57 6.18 -9.78 -6.24
N GLU A 58 6.03 -8.46 -6.30
CA GLU A 58 7.11 -7.56 -6.71
C GLU A 58 8.26 -7.56 -5.70
N ASP A 59 7.98 -7.62 -4.41
CA ASP A 59 9.02 -7.74 -3.37
C ASP A 59 9.79 -9.05 -3.48
N LEU A 60 9.09 -10.18 -3.57
CA LEU A 60 9.68 -11.50 -3.82
C LEU A 60 10.52 -11.50 -5.09
N LYS A 61 10.06 -10.84 -6.16
CA LYS A 61 10.81 -10.72 -7.41
C LYS A 61 12.07 -9.86 -7.24
N LYS A 62 12.05 -8.82 -6.39
CA LYS A 62 13.23 -8.02 -6.04
C LYS A 62 14.23 -8.80 -5.17
N ILE A 63 13.74 -9.64 -4.26
CA ILE A 63 14.55 -10.59 -3.47
C ILE A 63 15.20 -11.61 -4.42
N GLU A 64 14.41 -12.21 -5.32
CA GLU A 64 14.89 -13.20 -6.29
C GLU A 64 15.86 -12.58 -7.32
N ALA A 65 15.64 -11.32 -7.69
CA ALA A 65 16.56 -10.53 -8.52
C ALA A 65 17.85 -10.11 -7.78
N GLY A 66 18.01 -10.47 -6.50
CA GLY A 66 19.20 -10.19 -5.69
C GLY A 66 19.36 -8.73 -5.28
N CYS A 67 18.28 -7.93 -5.35
CA CYS A 67 18.32 -6.49 -5.03
C CYS A 67 18.09 -6.19 -3.54
N ILE A 68 17.55 -7.14 -2.77
CA ILE A 68 17.31 -7.01 -1.33
C ILE A 68 17.69 -8.31 -0.62
N THR A 69 18.70 -8.24 0.25
CA THR A 69 19.03 -9.29 1.23
C THR A 69 18.04 -9.20 2.39
N PRO A 70 17.28 -10.27 2.71
CA PRO A 70 16.54 -10.32 3.96
C PRO A 70 17.56 -10.32 5.11
N HIS A 71 17.42 -9.37 6.04
CA HIS A 71 18.33 -9.21 7.17
C HIS A 71 17.85 -10.00 8.40
#